data_AF-A0A358ASB4-F1
#
_entry.id   AF-A0A358ASB4-F1
#
_cell.length_a   1.000
_cell.length_b   1.000
_cell.length_c   1.000
_cell.angle_alpha   90.00
_cell.angle_beta   90.00
_cell.angle_gamma   90.00
#
_symmetry.space_group_name_H-M   'P 1'
#
loop_
_entity.id
_entity.type
_entity.pdbx_description
1 polymer ?
#
loop_
_entity_poly.entity_id
_entity_poly.type
_entity_poly.pdbx_seq_one_letter_code
_entity_poly.pdbx_strand_id
1 'polypeptide(L)'
;VVNDAADFAGTNGCYLYQGRDVEESKNYNLKDHLLVIAPHEGIVSSETWLACRKRLMNNSSFGGGHKAKNTWLAGKIKCGRCGAGLSGLINPAGTGYYRCRRRAENRSCEGCGTLRVHEVEQSIYNEMRRKMARFQTLTAGNPAKANPKMTALNVSLAQVEAEIEKLLDTLIGANATLMSYANSRIEELDAQRQSLMKQIADLAAEAVSPAQMERISGYLETWEDVSFEDRRLVVDGLISTIKATSESIEIEWKI
;
A
#
# COMPACT_ATOMS: atom_id res chain seq x y z
N VAL A 1 -5.23 5.59 23.82
CA VAL A 1 -6.71 5.54 23.93
C VAL A 1 -7.05 5.72 25.39
N VAL A 2 -7.99 6.61 25.74
CA VAL A 2 -8.32 6.91 27.16
C VAL A 2 -9.53 6.12 27.64
N ASN A 3 -10.51 5.95 26.75
CA ASN A 3 -11.70 5.15 27.00
C ASN A 3 -11.41 3.65 26.90
N ASP A 4 -12.26 2.83 27.53
CA ASP A 4 -12.20 1.39 27.35
C ASP A 4 -12.56 1.04 25.90
N ALA A 5 -12.03 -0.07 25.37
CA ALA A 5 -12.37 -0.53 24.04
C ALA A 5 -13.88 -0.79 23.88
N ALA A 6 -14.54 -1.23 24.94
CA ALA A 6 -15.99 -1.46 24.97
C ALA A 6 -16.82 -0.17 24.79
N ASP A 7 -16.27 0.99 25.16
CA ASP A 7 -16.98 2.27 25.02
C ASP A 7 -17.12 2.71 23.55
N PHE A 8 -16.29 2.15 22.65
CA PHE A 8 -16.33 2.45 21.21
C PHE A 8 -17.41 1.65 20.48
N ALA A 9 -18.67 1.91 20.82
CA ALA A 9 -19.84 1.24 20.24
C ALA A 9 -20.16 1.63 18.78
N GLY A 10 -19.38 2.52 18.16
CA GLY A 10 -19.52 2.93 16.76
C GLY A 10 -20.60 3.99 16.48
N THR A 11 -21.27 4.50 17.51
CA THR A 11 -22.32 5.54 17.42
C THR A 11 -21.79 6.95 17.64
N ASN A 12 -20.94 7.12 18.64
CA ASN A 12 -20.39 8.41 19.02
C ASN A 12 -19.22 8.83 18.12
N GLY A 13 -19.08 10.14 17.92
CA GLY A 13 -17.87 10.71 17.34
C GLY A 13 -16.67 10.52 18.26
N CYS A 14 -15.47 10.80 17.76
CA CYS A 14 -14.25 10.77 18.56
C CYS A 14 -13.41 12.03 18.35
N TYR A 15 -12.79 12.52 19.41
CA TYR A 15 -11.75 13.53 19.38
C TYR A 15 -10.37 12.88 19.36
N LEU A 16 -9.52 13.35 18.44
CA LEU A 16 -8.12 12.92 18.36
C LEU A 16 -7.21 14.10 18.76
N TYR A 17 -6.67 14.04 19.96
CA TYR A 17 -5.71 15.02 20.47
C TYR A 17 -4.27 14.58 20.19
N GLN A 18 -3.39 15.55 19.98
CA GLN A 18 -1.94 15.34 19.94
C GLN A 18 -1.35 15.56 21.33
N GLY A 19 -0.38 14.72 21.70
CA GLY A 19 0.50 15.01 22.84
C GLY A 19 1.35 16.26 22.58
N ARG A 20 1.79 16.95 23.64
CA ARG A 20 2.52 18.24 23.56
C ARG A 20 3.89 18.14 22.86
N ASP A 21 4.48 16.95 22.81
CA ASP A 21 5.83 16.70 22.28
C ASP A 21 5.85 15.82 21.02
N VAL A 22 4.73 15.73 20.30
CA VAL A 22 4.60 14.89 19.09
C VAL A 22 4.73 15.75 17.83
N GLU A 23 5.58 15.33 16.87
CA GLU A 23 5.67 15.97 15.56
C GLU A 23 4.30 16.10 14.88
N GLU A 24 4.10 17.18 14.11
CA GLU A 24 2.87 17.44 13.35
C GLU A 24 2.67 16.47 12.18
N SER A 25 2.38 15.20 12.47
CA SER A 25 2.13 14.17 11.45
C SER A 25 0.78 13.48 11.63
N LYS A 26 -0.27 14.23 11.97
CA LYS A 26 -1.67 13.76 12.06
C LYS A 26 -2.19 13.05 10.82
N ASN A 27 -1.48 13.05 9.69
CA ASN A 27 -1.92 12.40 8.46
C ASN A 27 -1.29 11.01 8.26
N TYR A 28 -0.11 10.76 8.83
CA TYR A 28 0.70 9.58 8.51
C TYR A 28 1.11 8.75 9.72
N ASN A 29 1.08 9.33 10.93
CA ASN A 29 1.39 8.63 12.17
C ASN A 29 0.35 8.98 13.24
N LEU A 30 -0.18 7.94 13.89
CA LEU A 30 -1.12 8.06 15.02
C LEU A 30 -0.47 7.71 16.37
N LYS A 31 0.82 7.36 16.37
CA LYS A 31 1.57 7.08 17.59
C LYS A 31 1.51 8.31 18.50
N ASP A 32 1.34 8.05 19.80
CA ASP A 32 1.27 9.07 20.85
C ASP A 32 0.11 10.08 20.73
N HIS A 33 -0.91 9.74 19.93
CA HIS A 33 -2.17 10.49 19.88
C HIS A 33 -3.20 9.92 20.87
N LEU A 34 -4.01 10.83 21.42
CA LEU A 34 -5.05 10.52 22.39
C LEU A 34 -6.41 10.50 21.70
N LEU A 35 -7.05 9.33 21.66
CA LEU A 35 -8.42 9.18 21.18
C LEU A 35 -9.39 9.19 22.37
N VAL A 36 -10.40 10.06 22.31
CA VAL A 36 -11.44 10.25 23.34
C VAL A 36 -12.82 10.26 22.67
N ILE A 37 -13.80 9.62 23.28
CA ILE A 37 -15.18 9.60 22.77
C ILE A 37 -15.82 10.99 22.92
N ALA A 38 -16.47 11.46 21.86
CA ALA A 38 -17.21 12.70 21.84
C ALA A 38 -18.65 12.49 22.36
N PRO A 39 -19.24 13.51 23.01
CA PRO A 39 -20.62 13.43 23.51
C PRO A 39 -21.67 13.53 22.40
N HIS A 40 -21.27 13.74 21.14
CA HIS A 40 -22.17 13.82 19.99
C HIS A 40 -22.04 12.59 19.08
N GLU A 41 -23.06 12.38 18.24
CA GLU A 41 -23.06 11.33 17.23
C GLU A 41 -21.95 11.56 16.17
N GLY A 42 -21.40 10.47 15.65
CA GLY A 42 -20.40 10.52 14.59
C GLY A 42 -21.03 10.90 13.25
N ILE A 43 -20.40 11.84 12.54
CA ILE A 43 -20.86 12.25 11.19
C ILE A 43 -20.48 11.20 10.13
N VAL A 44 -19.37 10.48 10.33
CA VAL A 44 -18.83 9.47 9.42
C VAL A 44 -18.79 8.14 10.16
N SER A 45 -19.22 7.06 9.51
CA SER A 45 -19.15 5.73 10.12
C SER A 45 -17.72 5.35 10.48
N SER A 46 -17.55 4.64 11.60
CA SER A 46 -16.25 4.17 12.07
C SER A 46 -15.53 3.35 10.99
N GLU A 47 -16.26 2.50 10.27
CA GLU A 47 -15.75 1.72 9.14
C GLU A 47 -15.19 2.62 8.02
N THR A 48 -15.97 3.59 7.55
CA THR A 48 -15.55 4.52 6.48
C THR A 48 -14.32 5.30 6.90
N TRP A 49 -14.32 5.80 8.14
CA TRP A 49 -13.21 6.55 8.69
C TRP A 49 -11.94 5.70 8.77
N LEU A 50 -12.02 4.47 9.30
CA LEU A 50 -10.90 3.54 9.40
C LEU A 50 -10.36 3.14 8.02
N ALA A 51 -11.24 2.91 7.04
CA ALA A 51 -10.85 2.60 5.67
C ALA A 51 -10.08 3.76 5.03
N CYS A 52 -10.59 5.00 5.15
CA CYS A 52 -9.89 6.19 4.67
C CYS A 52 -8.56 6.40 5.39
N ARG A 53 -8.53 6.13 6.70
CA ARG A 53 -7.33 6.29 7.53
C ARG A 53 -6.23 5.33 7.14
N LYS A 54 -6.56 4.05 6.94
CA LYS A 54 -5.62 3.03 6.43
C LYS A 54 -5.02 3.47 5.09
N ARG A 55 -5.85 4.01 4.17
CA ARG A 55 -5.36 4.53 2.87
C ARG A 55 -4.39 5.69 3.03
N LEU A 56 -4.64 6.64 3.93
CA LEU A 56 -3.74 7.78 4.18
C LEU A 56 -2.41 7.34 4.81
N MET A 57 -2.45 6.43 5.79
CA MET A 57 -1.24 5.90 6.44
C MET A 57 -0.37 5.09 5.48
N ASN A 58 -0.99 4.32 4.57
CA ASN A 58 -0.27 3.57 3.53
C ASN A 58 0.27 4.47 2.42
N ASN A 59 -0.17 5.73 2.33
CA ASN A 59 0.26 6.69 1.32
C ASN A 59 1.04 7.86 1.95
N SER A 60 2.19 7.53 2.56
CA SER A 60 3.13 8.48 3.16
C SER A 60 3.64 9.57 2.21
N SER A 61 3.41 9.41 0.90
CA SER A 61 3.77 10.36 -0.16
C SER A 61 2.64 11.31 -0.58
N PHE A 62 1.47 11.28 0.08
CA PHE A 62 0.34 12.16 -0.24
C PHE A 62 0.65 13.62 0.13
N GLY A 63 1.43 14.32 -0.69
CA GLY A 63 1.58 15.77 -0.62
C GLY A 63 0.26 16.43 -0.99
N GLY A 64 -0.28 17.25 -0.08
CA GLY A 64 -1.65 17.74 -0.11
C GLY A 64 -2.17 18.14 -1.49
N GLY A 65 -3.27 17.53 -1.93
CA GLY A 65 -4.25 18.05 -2.89
C GLY A 65 -3.77 18.53 -4.27
N HIS A 66 -2.50 18.37 -4.64
CA HIS A 66 -2.04 18.78 -5.97
C HIS A 66 -2.54 17.75 -6.98
N LYS A 67 -3.64 18.08 -7.65
CA LYS A 67 -4.16 17.29 -8.77
C LYS A 67 -3.03 17.11 -9.78
N ALA A 68 -2.76 15.85 -10.13
CA ALA A 68 -1.89 15.57 -11.25
C ALA A 68 -2.54 16.16 -12.51
N LYS A 69 -1.86 17.07 -13.20
CA LYS A 69 -2.40 17.72 -14.41
C LYS A 69 -1.74 17.22 -15.70
N ASN A 70 -0.47 16.84 -15.59
CA ASN A 70 0.37 16.62 -16.77
C ASN A 70 0.63 15.14 -17.05
N THR A 71 0.32 14.24 -16.12
CA THR A 71 0.55 12.81 -16.33
C THR A 71 -0.25 11.97 -15.35
N TRP A 72 -0.88 10.91 -15.87
CA TRP A 72 -1.60 9.93 -15.05
C TRP A 72 -0.63 9.00 -14.28
N LEU A 73 0.68 9.08 -14.53
CA LEU A 73 1.72 8.37 -13.78
C LEU A 73 2.20 9.12 -12.52
N ALA A 74 1.71 10.34 -12.28
CA ALA A 74 2.15 11.15 -11.15
C ALA A 74 1.88 10.44 -9.82
N GLY A 75 2.92 10.37 -8.98
CA GLY A 75 2.94 9.62 -7.72
C GLY A 75 3.66 8.27 -7.85
N LYS A 76 3.52 7.59 -8.99
CA LYS A 76 4.09 6.27 -9.26
C LYS A 76 5.44 6.31 -9.93
N ILE A 77 5.65 7.26 -10.85
CA ILE A 77 6.90 7.38 -11.60
C ILE A 77 7.99 8.08 -10.77
N LYS A 78 9.13 7.40 -10.66
CA LYS A 78 10.33 7.80 -9.92
C LYS A 78 11.54 7.79 -10.83
N CYS A 79 12.52 8.61 -10.51
CA CYS A 79 13.81 8.66 -11.19
C CYS A 79 14.56 7.36 -10.89
N GLY A 80 14.93 6.60 -11.93
CA GLY A 80 15.70 5.37 -11.73
C GLY A 80 17.09 5.58 -11.13
N ARG A 81 17.66 6.80 -11.21
CA ARG A 81 18.98 7.11 -10.64
C ARG A 81 18.94 7.45 -9.14
N CYS A 82 17.94 8.19 -8.66
CA CYS A 82 17.92 8.68 -7.27
C CYS A 82 16.67 8.32 -6.46
N GLY A 83 15.69 7.67 -7.07
CA GLY A 83 14.42 7.28 -6.45
C GLY A 83 13.44 8.43 -6.20
N ALA A 84 13.82 9.70 -6.40
CA ALA A 84 12.93 10.83 -6.26
C ALA A 84 11.83 10.85 -7.35
N GLY A 85 10.68 11.45 -7.06
CA GLY A 85 9.58 11.54 -8.03
C GLY A 85 9.97 12.25 -9.34
N LEU A 86 9.39 11.81 -10.45
CA LEU A 86 9.44 12.53 -11.73
C LEU A 86 8.16 13.35 -11.91
N SER A 87 8.31 14.60 -12.32
CA SER A 87 7.20 15.50 -12.66
C SER A 87 7.13 15.66 -14.17
N GLY A 88 5.96 15.46 -14.79
CA GLY A 88 5.75 15.79 -16.19
C GLY A 88 5.61 17.30 -16.37
N LEU A 89 6.43 17.91 -17.22
CA LEU A 89 6.29 19.30 -17.65
C LEU A 89 5.81 19.28 -19.10
N ILE A 90 4.62 19.79 -19.36
CA ILE A 90 4.03 19.89 -20.71
C ILE A 90 4.00 21.36 -21.11
N ASN A 91 4.46 21.66 -22.33
CA ASN A 91 4.37 23.00 -22.91
C ASN A 91 2.99 23.24 -23.56
N PRO A 92 2.63 24.49 -23.91
CA PRO A 92 1.34 24.76 -24.58
C PRO A 92 1.14 24.05 -25.92
N ALA A 93 2.23 23.63 -26.58
CA ALA A 93 2.20 22.83 -27.81
C ALA A 93 1.97 21.33 -27.56
N GLY A 94 1.73 20.90 -26.31
CA GLY A 94 1.48 19.51 -25.94
C GLY A 94 2.72 18.62 -25.82
N THR A 95 3.91 19.14 -26.11
CA THR A 95 5.17 18.42 -25.93
C THR A 95 5.63 18.52 -24.48
N GLY A 96 5.92 17.39 -23.85
CA GLY A 96 6.36 17.38 -22.46
C GLY A 96 7.43 16.37 -22.13
N TYR A 97 8.18 16.68 -21.08
CA TYR A 97 9.27 15.85 -20.57
C TYR A 97 9.16 15.64 -19.06
N TYR A 98 9.64 14.49 -18.59
CA TYR A 98 9.81 14.26 -17.18
C TYR A 98 11.04 14.99 -16.64
N ARG A 99 10.88 15.63 -15.48
CA ARG A 99 11.96 16.25 -14.72
C ARG A 99 12.10 15.58 -13.37
N CYS A 100 13.32 15.21 -13.02
CA CYS A 100 13.66 14.69 -11.70
C CYS A 100 13.54 15.79 -10.64
N ARG A 101 12.74 15.52 -9.59
CA ARG A 101 12.53 16.45 -8.47
C ARG A 101 13.83 16.78 -7.74
N ARG A 102 14.63 15.78 -7.36
CA ARG A 102 15.90 15.99 -6.64
C ARG A 102 16.89 16.83 -7.46
N ARG A 103 17.02 16.55 -8.75
CA ARG A 103 17.83 17.39 -9.67
C ARG A 103 17.32 18.83 -9.70
N ALA A 104 16.00 19.02 -9.73
CA ALA A 104 15.39 20.35 -9.76
C ALA A 104 15.60 21.14 -8.47
N GLU A 105 15.57 20.46 -7.32
CA GLU A 105 15.69 21.09 -5.99
C GLU A 105 17.14 21.41 -5.63
N ASN A 106 18.06 20.45 -5.73
CA ASN A 106 19.42 20.60 -5.21
C ASN A 106 20.53 20.14 -6.16
N ARG A 107 20.19 19.71 -7.38
CA ARG A 107 21.14 19.23 -8.41
C ARG A 107 22.01 18.04 -7.98
N SER A 108 21.68 17.34 -6.89
CA SER A 108 22.45 16.18 -6.42
C SER A 108 22.24 14.90 -7.25
N CYS A 109 21.44 14.99 -8.31
CA CYS A 109 21.18 13.91 -9.25
C CYS A 109 21.33 14.44 -10.67
N GLU A 110 21.97 13.66 -11.55
CA GLU A 110 22.09 13.96 -12.98
C GLU A 110 20.74 13.95 -13.71
N GLY A 111 19.71 13.38 -13.08
CA GLY A 111 18.34 13.32 -13.57
C GLY A 111 18.04 12.06 -14.38
N CYS A 112 16.80 11.94 -14.84
CA CYS A 112 16.33 10.78 -15.59
C CYS A 112 16.68 10.83 -17.10
N GLY A 113 17.50 11.77 -17.55
CA GLY A 113 17.72 12.01 -18.98
C GLY A 113 16.49 12.56 -19.70
N THR A 114 16.45 12.43 -21.02
CA THR A 114 15.37 12.91 -21.87
C THR A 114 14.26 11.87 -21.96
N LEU A 115 13.20 12.07 -21.18
CA LEU A 115 12.02 11.21 -21.16
C LEU A 115 10.79 12.00 -21.57
N ARG A 116 10.23 11.71 -22.75
CA ARG A 116 9.00 12.35 -23.23
C ARG A 116 7.78 11.75 -22.54
N VAL A 117 6.87 12.61 -22.08
CA VAL A 117 5.70 12.19 -21.28
C VAL A 117 4.84 11.18 -22.04
N HIS A 118 4.43 11.52 -23.27
CA HIS A 118 3.57 10.68 -24.08
C HIS A 118 4.20 9.32 -24.43
N GLU A 119 5.50 9.30 -24.78
CA GLU A 119 6.20 8.06 -25.15
C GLU A 119 6.30 7.09 -23.96
N VAL A 120 6.62 7.61 -22.78
CA VAL A 120 6.65 6.82 -21.54
C VAL A 120 5.25 6.34 -21.17
N GLU A 121 4.24 7.21 -21.22
CA GLU A 121 2.85 6.84 -20.93
C GLU A 121 2.36 5.72 -21.85
N GLN A 122 2.62 5.83 -23.16
CA GLN A 122 2.27 4.80 -24.13
C GLN A 122 3.02 3.49 -23.87
N SER A 123 4.31 3.56 -23.53
CA SER A 123 5.11 2.40 -23.17
C SER A 123 4.54 1.68 -21.95
N ILE A 124 4.21 2.40 -20.88
CA ILE A 124 3.61 1.83 -19.67
C ILE A 124 2.25 1.21 -19.98
N TYR A 125 1.39 1.88 -20.77
CA TYR A 125 0.11 1.31 -21.19
C TYR A 125 0.28 -0.03 -21.93
N ASN A 126 1.23 -0.11 -22.86
CA ASN A 126 1.51 -1.35 -23.58
C ASN A 126 2.00 -2.47 -22.64
N GLU A 127 2.82 -2.15 -21.64
CA GLU A 127 3.24 -3.11 -20.62
C GLU A 127 2.07 -3.54 -19.73
N MET A 128 1.16 -2.63 -19.36
CA MET A 128 -0.06 -2.96 -18.60
C MET A 128 -0.93 -3.96 -19.35
N ARG A 129 -1.16 -3.74 -20.66
CA ARG A 129 -1.90 -4.70 -21.51
C ARG A 129 -1.22 -6.06 -21.57
N ARG A 130 0.09 -6.09 -21.79
CA ARG A 130 0.86 -7.35 -21.85
C ARG A 130 0.82 -8.12 -20.53
N LYS A 131 0.97 -7.42 -19.40
CA LYS A 131 0.91 -8.02 -18.07
C LYS A 131 -0.49 -8.58 -17.79
N MET A 132 -1.54 -7.84 -18.12
CA MET A 132 -2.93 -8.29 -17.92
C MET A 132 -3.31 -9.49 -18.77
N ALA A 133 -2.94 -9.49 -20.06
CA ALA A 133 -3.19 -10.64 -20.94
C ALA A 133 -2.51 -11.93 -20.43
N ARG A 134 -1.26 -11.80 -19.96
CA ARG A 134 -0.54 -12.92 -19.31
C ARG A 134 -1.23 -13.39 -18.04
N PHE A 135 -1.67 -12.45 -17.20
CA PHE A 135 -2.36 -12.78 -15.96
C PHE A 135 -3.67 -13.52 -16.21
N GLN A 136 -4.49 -13.03 -17.15
CA GLN A 136 -5.75 -13.68 -17.56
C GLN A 136 -5.53 -15.09 -18.10
N THR A 137 -4.49 -15.29 -18.92
CA THR A 137 -4.15 -16.61 -19.45
C THR A 137 -3.74 -17.58 -18.34
N LEU A 138 -3.00 -17.09 -17.33
CA LEU A 138 -2.56 -17.90 -16.18
C LEU A 138 -3.70 -18.22 -15.22
N THR A 139 -4.67 -17.32 -15.06
CA THR A 139 -5.83 -17.51 -14.15
C THR A 139 -6.96 -18.31 -14.78
N ALA A 140 -7.17 -18.20 -16.10
CA ALA A 140 -8.15 -19.02 -16.83
C ALA A 140 -7.84 -20.53 -16.76
N GLY A 141 -6.58 -20.91 -16.54
CA GLY A 141 -6.17 -22.30 -16.37
C GLY A 141 -6.18 -22.82 -14.93
N ASN A 142 -6.27 -21.94 -13.91
CA ASN A 142 -6.35 -22.35 -12.51
C ASN A 142 -6.71 -21.15 -11.60
N PRO A 143 -7.98 -20.98 -11.17
CA PRO A 143 -8.39 -19.88 -10.29
C PRO A 143 -7.78 -19.96 -8.88
N ALA A 144 -7.05 -21.04 -8.56
CA ALA A 144 -6.54 -21.36 -7.24
C ALA A 144 -5.02 -21.24 -7.07
N LYS A 145 -4.27 -20.63 -8.01
CA LYS A 145 -2.86 -20.31 -7.76
C LYS A 145 -2.76 -19.10 -6.84
N ALA A 146 -2.94 -19.37 -5.55
CA ALA A 146 -2.61 -18.49 -4.43
C ALA A 146 -1.22 -17.90 -4.63
N ASN A 147 -1.11 -16.59 -4.39
CA ASN A 147 0.15 -15.85 -4.41
C ASN A 147 1.20 -16.66 -3.63
N PRO A 148 2.31 -17.12 -4.25
CA PRO A 148 3.27 -18.01 -3.60
C PRO A 148 3.89 -17.41 -2.33
N LYS A 149 3.99 -16.08 -2.23
CA LYS A 149 4.37 -15.40 -0.99
C LYS A 149 3.31 -15.52 0.09
N MET A 150 2.03 -15.39 -0.28
CA MET A 150 0.91 -15.54 0.64
C MET A 150 0.81 -16.97 1.16
N THR A 151 1.02 -17.96 0.29
CA THR A 151 1.09 -19.37 0.69
C THR A 151 2.24 -19.61 1.66
N ALA A 152 3.44 -19.09 1.38
CA ALA A 152 4.60 -19.24 2.26
C ALA A 152 4.37 -18.58 3.64
N LEU A 153 3.76 -17.39 3.68
CA LEU A 153 3.40 -16.72 4.93
C LEU A 153 2.34 -17.50 5.72
N ASN A 154 1.30 -18.01 5.06
CA ASN A 154 0.27 -18.83 5.70
C ASN A 154 0.83 -20.14 6.27
N VAL A 155 1.76 -20.79 5.55
CA VAL A 155 2.46 -21.98 6.05
C VAL A 155 3.30 -21.64 7.29
N SER A 156 4.02 -20.51 7.25
CA SER A 156 4.82 -20.05 8.40
C SER A 156 3.93 -19.73 9.61
N LEU A 157 2.77 -19.11 9.39
CA LEU A 157 1.79 -18.81 10.44
C LEU A 157 1.29 -20.11 11.09
N ALA A 158 0.88 -21.09 10.28
CA ALA A 158 0.40 -22.37 10.77
C ALA A 158 1.46 -23.14 11.57
N GLN A 159 2.74 -23.03 11.20
CA GLN A 159 3.85 -23.62 11.94
C GLN A 159 4.02 -22.98 13.32
N VAL A 160 3.97 -21.65 13.40
CA VAL A 160 4.07 -20.92 14.68
C VAL A 160 2.87 -21.23 15.58
N GLU A 161 1.66 -21.27 15.03
CA GLU A 161 0.45 -21.64 15.79
C GLU A 161 0.54 -23.07 16.36
N ALA A 162 1.02 -24.03 15.57
CA ALA A 162 1.23 -25.41 16.02
C ALA A 162 2.33 -25.51 17.09
N GLU A 163 3.38 -24.69 17.02
CA GLU A 163 4.43 -24.65 18.05
C GLU A 163 3.90 -24.09 19.37
N ILE A 164 3.05 -23.07 19.33
CA ILE A 164 2.35 -22.53 20.50
C ILE A 164 1.45 -23.61 21.11
N GLU A 165 0.62 -24.27 20.31
CA GLU A 165 -0.29 -25.32 20.78
C GLU A 165 0.47 -26.48 21.46
N LYS A 166 1.56 -26.94 20.84
CA LYS A 166 2.43 -27.98 21.41
C LYS A 166 3.08 -27.56 22.74
N LEU A 167 3.48 -26.29 22.88
CA LEU A 167 4.00 -25.76 24.14
C LEU A 167 2.91 -25.71 25.21
N LEU A 168 1.68 -25.32 24.85
CA LEU A 168 0.55 -25.33 25.78
C LEU A 168 0.21 -26.74 26.27
N ASP A 169 0.19 -27.73 25.38
CA ASP A 169 -0.07 -29.13 25.72
C ASP A 169 0.98 -29.75 26.66
N THR A 170 2.23 -29.28 26.55
CA THR A 170 3.35 -29.77 27.37
C THR A 170 3.46 -29.10 28.74
N LEU A 171 2.66 -28.06 29.01
CA LEU A 171 2.67 -27.33 30.28
C LEU A 171 1.85 -28.00 31.39
N ILE A 172 1.14 -29.10 31.11
CA ILE A 172 0.40 -29.86 32.11
C ILE A 172 1.39 -30.55 33.06
N GLY A 173 1.55 -30.02 34.28
CA GLY A 173 2.42 -30.57 35.32
C GLY A 173 3.83 -29.97 35.40
N ALA A 174 4.10 -28.85 34.72
CA ALA A 174 5.39 -28.17 34.77
C ALA A 174 5.65 -27.47 36.13
N ASN A 175 6.90 -27.48 36.58
CA ASN A 175 7.33 -26.73 37.78
C ASN A 175 7.49 -25.22 37.49
N ALA A 176 7.55 -24.38 38.52
CA ALA A 176 7.57 -22.92 38.37
C ALA A 176 8.71 -22.39 37.48
N THR A 177 9.87 -23.05 37.46
CA THR A 177 11.01 -22.68 36.63
C THR A 177 10.74 -22.95 35.15
N LEU A 178 10.21 -24.14 34.82
CA LEU A 178 9.77 -24.53 33.48
C LEU A 178 8.65 -23.62 32.96
N MET A 179 7.71 -23.21 33.82
CA MET A 179 6.66 -22.26 33.46
C MET A 179 7.24 -20.90 33.02
N SER A 180 8.29 -20.40 33.68
CA SER A 180 8.92 -19.13 33.30
C SER A 180 9.58 -19.18 31.92
N TYR A 181 10.28 -20.29 31.60
CA TYR A 181 10.89 -20.50 30.29
C TYR A 181 9.83 -20.67 29.20
N ALA A 182 8.75 -21.39 29.49
CA ALA A 182 7.65 -21.57 28.57
C ALA A 182 6.93 -20.26 28.26
N ASN A 183 6.67 -19.42 29.27
CA ASN A 183 6.07 -18.10 29.07
C ASN A 183 6.92 -17.21 28.16
N SER A 184 8.24 -17.14 28.40
CA SER A 184 9.15 -16.38 27.53
C SER A 184 9.12 -16.88 26.09
N ARG A 185 9.06 -18.20 25.88
CA ARG A 185 8.98 -18.79 24.53
C ARG A 185 7.64 -18.52 23.84
N ILE A 186 6.54 -18.58 24.60
CA ILE A 186 5.19 -18.25 24.11
C ILE A 186 5.12 -16.78 23.69
N GLU A 187 5.70 -15.85 24.46
CA GLU A 187 5.75 -14.43 24.11
C GLU A 187 6.51 -14.17 22.81
N GLU A 188 7.66 -14.83 22.60
CA GLU A 188 8.41 -14.76 21.34
C GLU A 188 7.58 -15.28 20.15
N LEU A 189 6.96 -16.45 20.29
CA LEU A 189 6.15 -17.06 19.24
C LEU A 189 4.90 -16.23 18.96
N ASP A 190 4.27 -15.64 19.98
CA ASP A 190 3.12 -14.76 19.79
C ASP A 190 3.51 -13.47 19.06
N ALA A 191 4.65 -12.87 19.38
CA ALA A 191 5.17 -11.72 18.65
C ALA A 191 5.45 -12.07 17.17
N GLN A 192 5.97 -13.27 16.90
CA GLN A 192 6.16 -13.77 15.53
C GLN A 192 4.82 -14.00 14.81
N ARG A 193 3.84 -14.61 15.49
CA ARG A 193 2.47 -14.80 14.99
C ARG A 193 1.83 -13.48 14.58
N GLN A 194 1.85 -12.49 15.46
CA GLN A 194 1.32 -11.15 15.19
C GLN A 194 2.01 -10.47 14.00
N SER A 195 3.33 -10.61 13.87
CA SER A 195 4.09 -10.10 12.74
C SER A 195 3.68 -10.75 11.41
N LEU A 196 3.54 -12.09 11.39
CA LEU A 196 3.11 -12.84 10.21
C LEU A 196 1.67 -12.49 9.81
N MET A 197 0.75 -12.41 10.77
CA MET A 197 -0.64 -11.99 10.53
C MET A 197 -0.71 -10.59 9.93
N LYS A 198 0.11 -9.66 10.42
CA LYS A 198 0.20 -8.31 9.87
C LYS A 198 0.69 -8.33 8.41
N GLN A 199 1.76 -9.08 8.12
CA GLN A 199 2.28 -9.21 6.75
C GLN A 199 1.25 -9.83 5.80
N ILE A 200 0.49 -10.83 6.25
CA ILE A 200 -0.59 -11.44 5.47
C ILE A 200 -1.71 -10.42 5.20
N ALA A 201 -2.13 -9.66 6.22
CA ALA A 201 -3.17 -8.64 6.08
C ALA A 201 -2.75 -7.51 5.14
N ASP A 202 -1.49 -7.07 5.21
CA ASP A 202 -0.93 -6.05 4.31
C ASP A 202 -0.90 -6.57 2.87
N LEU A 203 -0.44 -7.80 2.65
CA LEU A 203 -0.39 -8.43 1.32
C LEU A 203 -1.79 -8.69 0.74
N ALA A 204 -2.76 -9.06 1.58
CA ALA A 204 -4.16 -9.24 1.20
C ALA A 204 -4.83 -7.92 0.81
N ALA A 205 -4.52 -6.83 1.51
CA ALA A 205 -5.02 -5.49 1.19
C ALA A 205 -4.40 -4.91 -0.10
N GLU A 206 -3.19 -5.34 -0.45
CA GLU A 206 -2.52 -4.96 -1.69
C GLU A 206 -2.95 -5.81 -2.90
N ALA A 207 -3.48 -7.01 -2.67
CA ALA A 207 -3.92 -7.91 -3.71
C ALA A 207 -5.17 -7.39 -4.45
N VAL A 208 -5.13 -7.40 -5.78
CA VAL A 208 -6.24 -6.95 -6.62
C VAL A 208 -7.33 -8.02 -6.66
N SER A 209 -8.56 -7.68 -6.24
CA SER A 209 -9.69 -8.63 -6.27
C SER A 209 -10.10 -9.01 -7.71
N PRO A 210 -10.71 -10.19 -7.93
CA PRO A 210 -11.17 -10.60 -9.27
C PRO A 210 -12.14 -9.60 -9.93
N ALA A 211 -13.07 -9.04 -9.18
CA ALA A 211 -13.99 -8.00 -9.67
C ALA A 211 -13.26 -6.71 -10.06
N GLN A 212 -12.21 -6.34 -9.30
CA GLN A 212 -11.37 -5.20 -9.65
C GLN A 212 -10.52 -5.49 -10.90
N MET A 213 -10.09 -6.73 -11.12
CA MET A 213 -9.35 -7.15 -12.31
C MET A 213 -10.21 -7.08 -13.58
N GLU A 214 -11.47 -7.53 -13.52
CA GLU A 214 -12.42 -7.43 -14.64
C GLU A 214 -12.65 -5.96 -15.02
N ARG A 215 -12.90 -5.10 -14.03
CA ARG A 215 -13.03 -3.65 -14.25
C ARG A 215 -11.78 -3.03 -14.86
N ILE A 216 -10.58 -3.41 -14.39
CA ILE A 216 -9.31 -2.94 -14.96
C ILE A 216 -9.15 -3.40 -16.41
N SER A 217 -9.56 -4.63 -16.74
CA SER A 217 -9.51 -5.15 -18.12
C SER A 217 -10.36 -4.29 -19.06
N GLY A 218 -11.61 -3.98 -18.67
CA GLY A 218 -12.49 -3.15 -19.49
C GLY A 218 -11.93 -1.75 -19.75
N TYR A 219 -11.29 -1.13 -18.75
CA TYR A 219 -10.61 0.15 -18.95
C TYR A 219 -9.39 0.07 -19.87
N LEU A 220 -8.64 -1.04 -19.86
CA LEU A 220 -7.50 -1.20 -20.75
C LEU A 220 -7.91 -1.41 -22.22
N GLU A 221 -9.12 -1.91 -22.47
CA GLU A 221 -9.65 -2.07 -23.83
C GLU A 221 -10.12 -0.74 -24.44
N THR A 222 -10.63 0.16 -23.59
CA THR A 222 -11.21 1.45 -23.99
C THR A 222 -10.31 2.64 -23.60
N TRP A 223 -8.99 2.42 -23.49
CA TRP A 223 -8.05 3.34 -22.84
C TRP A 223 -8.10 4.78 -23.35
N GLU A 224 -8.33 4.98 -24.65
CA GLU A 224 -8.42 6.32 -25.26
C GLU A 224 -9.59 7.14 -24.71
N ASP A 225 -10.71 6.48 -24.38
CA ASP A 225 -11.92 7.10 -23.83
C ASP A 225 -11.92 7.18 -22.29
N VAL A 226 -10.99 6.47 -21.64
CA VAL A 226 -10.86 6.48 -20.18
C VAL A 226 -10.41 7.85 -19.69
N SER A 227 -11.15 8.39 -18.72
CA SER A 227 -10.85 9.67 -18.09
C SER A 227 -9.47 9.68 -17.44
N PHE A 228 -8.87 10.87 -17.31
CA PHE A 228 -7.55 11.00 -16.68
C PHE A 228 -7.50 10.42 -15.26
N GLU A 229 -8.56 10.60 -14.47
CA GLU A 229 -8.64 10.06 -13.11
C GLU A 229 -8.83 8.54 -13.10
N ASP A 230 -9.62 8.00 -14.02
CA ASP A 230 -9.80 6.54 -14.12
C ASP A 230 -8.52 5.84 -14.58
N ARG A 231 -7.73 6.46 -15.48
CA ARG A 231 -6.39 5.97 -15.84
C ARG A 231 -5.49 5.88 -14.61
N ARG A 232 -5.58 6.85 -13.69
CA ARG A 232 -4.84 6.81 -12.42
C ARG A 232 -5.33 5.67 -11.52
N LEU A 233 -6.64 5.45 -11.43
CA LEU A 233 -7.19 4.33 -10.64
C LEU A 233 -6.72 2.97 -11.17
N VAL A 234 -6.67 2.79 -12.48
CA VAL A 234 -6.14 1.58 -13.12
C VAL A 234 -4.68 1.36 -12.73
N VAL A 235 -3.87 2.40 -12.84
CA VAL A 235 -2.44 2.36 -12.52
C VAL A 235 -2.20 2.13 -11.03
N ASP A 236 -2.99 2.75 -10.15
CA ASP A 236 -2.92 2.53 -8.71
C ASP A 236 -3.29 1.09 -8.33
N GLY A 237 -4.17 0.45 -9.10
CA GLY A 237 -4.53 -0.96 -8.95
C GLY A 237 -3.44 -1.92 -9.43
N LEU A 238 -2.75 -1.61 -10.54
CA LEU A 238 -1.81 -2.53 -11.17
C LEU A 238 -0.35 -2.36 -10.73
N ILE A 239 0.06 -1.12 -10.43
CA ILE A 239 1.46 -0.74 -10.32
C ILE A 239 1.77 -0.22 -8.92
N SER A 240 2.82 -0.78 -8.32
CA SER A 240 3.40 -0.28 -7.08
C SER A 240 4.22 0.98 -7.36
N THR A 241 5.28 0.85 -8.17
CA THR A 241 6.24 1.92 -8.49
C THR A 241 6.79 1.75 -9.91
N ILE A 242 7.17 2.86 -10.55
CA ILE A 242 7.88 2.85 -11.84
C ILE A 242 9.21 3.58 -11.66
N LYS A 243 10.31 2.96 -12.01
CA LYS A 243 11.64 3.60 -12.06
C LYS A 243 12.01 3.84 -13.51
N ALA A 244 12.20 5.11 -13.88
CA ALA A 244 12.46 5.50 -15.26
C ALA A 244 13.74 6.35 -15.39
N THR A 245 14.51 6.03 -16.43
CA THR A 245 15.61 6.81 -16.99
C THR A 245 15.51 6.77 -18.52
N SER A 246 16.26 7.62 -19.23
CA SER A 246 16.33 7.60 -20.70
C SER A 246 16.85 6.28 -21.28
N GLU A 247 17.42 5.41 -20.46
CA GLU A 247 17.99 4.12 -20.85
C GLU A 247 17.06 2.95 -20.51
N SER A 248 16.28 3.06 -19.42
CA SER A 248 15.47 1.95 -18.92
C SER A 248 14.19 2.41 -18.21
N ILE A 249 13.16 1.57 -18.32
CA ILE A 249 11.90 1.70 -17.57
C ILE A 249 11.65 0.37 -16.87
N GLU A 250 11.62 0.40 -15.54
CA GLU A 250 11.34 -0.75 -14.69
C GLU A 250 10.00 -0.54 -13.99
N ILE A 251 9.12 -1.54 -14.07
CA ILE A 251 7.78 -1.50 -13.47
C ILE A 251 7.69 -2.55 -12.36
N GLU A 252 7.36 -2.10 -11.16
CA GLU A 252 7.04 -2.97 -10.04
C GLU A 252 5.51 -3.16 -9.95
N TRP A 253 5.06 -4.39 -10.17
CA TRP A 253 3.63 -4.74 -10.27
C TRP A 253 3.06 -5.16 -8.92
N LYS A 254 1.76 -4.93 -8.73
CA LYS A 254 0.98 -5.47 -7.59
C LYS A 254 0.43 -6.88 -7.84
N ILE A 255 0.48 -7.34 -9.10
CA ILE A 255 -0.06 -8.62 -9.59
C ILE A 255 1.02 -9.55 -10.15
#